data_AF-A0A4R2I4Q5-F1
#
_entry.id   AF-A0A4R2I4Q5-F1
#
_cell.length_a   1.000
_cell.length_b   1.000
_cell.length_c   1.000
_cell.angle_alpha   90.00
_cell.angle_beta   90.00
_cell.angle_gamma   90.00
#
_symmetry.space_group_name_H-M   'P 1'
#
loop_
_entity.id
_entity.type
_entity.pdbx_description
1 polymer ?
#
loop_
_entity_poly.entity_id
_entity_poly.type
_entity_poly.pdbx_seq_one_letter_code
_entity_poly.pdbx_strand_id
1 'polypeptide(L)'
;MKSLSLRFAATFVAIIVLLAAYDAWHSPRGRARSTHDDHAFGPARLPAPAVRAESAAVDGDDGATHAMLAALPQANAILAGDIAATTGVRVALTECYYTQGRWPDTPASCGIDPDAYRGQLLERVRIEADGRYVAVLRAGHGLPAGEIRFTPTSSGTALRWECSTPSYPDIARVLPACRYEPRASASLATPARTGS
;
A
#
# COMPACT_ATOMS: atom_id res chain seq x y z
N MET A 1 -42.28 -1.87 -29.95
CA MET A 1 -41.36 -1.14 -29.04
C MET A 1 -41.64 -1.41 -27.55
N LYS A 2 -42.90 -1.52 -27.08
CA LYS A 2 -43.22 -1.76 -25.66
C LYS A 2 -42.69 -3.08 -25.05
N SER A 3 -42.52 -4.14 -25.85
CA SER A 3 -42.01 -5.44 -25.35
C SER A 3 -40.51 -5.44 -25.03
N LEU A 4 -39.73 -4.53 -25.62
CA LEU A 4 -38.29 -4.45 -25.39
C LEU A 4 -38.00 -3.82 -24.01
N SER A 5 -38.71 -2.75 -23.67
CA SER A 5 -38.55 -2.04 -22.38
C SER A 5 -38.86 -2.92 -21.17
N LEU A 6 -39.85 -3.82 -21.29
CA LEU A 6 -40.22 -4.74 -20.21
C LEU A 6 -39.13 -5.78 -19.93
N ARG A 7 -38.43 -6.26 -20.97
CA ARG A 7 -37.33 -7.22 -20.80
C ARG A 7 -36.13 -6.58 -20.10
N PHE A 8 -35.77 -5.36 -20.47
CA PHE A 8 -34.68 -4.63 -19.81
C PHE A 8 -34.96 -4.36 -18.33
N ALA A 9 -36.18 -3.95 -17.99
CA ALA A 9 -36.57 -3.72 -16.60
C ALA A 9 -36.45 -4.98 -15.74
N ALA A 10 -36.90 -6.13 -16.26
CA ALA A 10 -36.82 -7.40 -15.55
C ALA A 10 -35.36 -7.84 -15.30
N THR A 11 -34.50 -7.71 -16.31
CA THR A 11 -33.07 -8.06 -16.16
C THR A 11 -32.37 -7.14 -15.16
N PHE A 12 -32.68 -5.85 -15.18
CA PHE A 12 -32.07 -4.88 -14.26
C PHE A 12 -32.45 -5.17 -12.80
N VAL A 13 -33.72 -5.47 -12.52
CA VAL A 13 -34.17 -5.85 -11.18
C VAL A 13 -33.48 -7.15 -10.71
N ALA A 14 -33.34 -8.15 -11.59
CA ALA A 14 -32.64 -9.39 -11.24
C ALA A 14 -31.17 -9.16 -10.87
N ILE A 15 -30.47 -8.27 -11.57
CA ILE A 15 -29.08 -7.91 -11.27
C ILE A 15 -28.99 -7.21 -9.90
N ILE A 16 -29.89 -6.27 -9.59
CA ILE A 16 -29.91 -5.59 -8.28
C ILE A 16 -30.13 -6.60 -7.14
N VAL A 17 -31.06 -7.54 -7.30
CA VAL A 17 -31.34 -8.56 -6.27
C VAL A 17 -30.12 -9.46 -6.05
N LEU A 18 -29.43 -9.87 -7.11
CA LEU A 18 -28.18 -10.66 -7.02
C LEU A 18 -27.08 -9.90 -6.29
N LEU A 19 -26.90 -8.60 -6.56
CA LEU A 19 -25.91 -7.77 -5.88
C LEU A 19 -26.24 -7.60 -4.38
N ALA A 20 -27.50 -7.35 -4.03
CA ALA A 20 -27.92 -7.23 -2.65
C ALA A 20 -27.75 -8.54 -1.86
N ALA A 21 -28.04 -9.69 -2.49
CA ALA A 21 -27.83 -11.00 -1.88
C ALA A 21 -26.33 -11.31 -1.69
N TYR A 22 -25.49 -10.90 -2.65
CA TYR A 22 -24.04 -11.05 -2.57
C TYR A 22 -23.45 -10.24 -1.40
N ASP A 23 -23.87 -8.99 -1.24
CA ASP A 23 -23.44 -8.15 -0.12
C ASP A 23 -23.90 -8.71 1.23
N ALA A 24 -25.14 -9.21 1.32
CA ALA A 24 -25.65 -9.83 2.54
C ALA A 24 -24.89 -11.14 2.91
N TRP A 25 -24.41 -11.88 1.92
CA TRP A 25 -23.59 -13.08 2.14
C TRP A 25 -22.18 -12.75 2.62
N HIS A 26 -21.57 -11.70 2.04
CA HIS A 26 -20.19 -11.30 2.37
C HIS A 26 -20.08 -10.36 3.57
N SER A 27 -21.18 -9.74 4.02
CA SER A 27 -21.17 -8.96 5.25
C SER A 27 -20.90 -9.90 6.43
N PRO A 28 -19.76 -9.77 7.13
CA PRO A 28 -19.43 -10.62 8.27
C PRO A 28 -20.50 -10.43 9.33
N ARG A 29 -21.33 -11.47 9.53
CA ARG A 29 -22.40 -11.48 10.53
C ARG A 29 -21.82 -11.07 11.87
N GLY A 30 -22.28 -9.91 12.35
CA GLY A 30 -22.25 -9.47 13.74
C GLY A 30 -20.98 -9.77 14.52
N ARG A 31 -20.21 -8.70 14.82
CA ARG A 31 -19.41 -8.67 16.04
C ARG A 31 -20.34 -9.05 17.19
N ALA A 32 -20.21 -10.28 17.68
CA ALA A 32 -20.74 -10.67 18.96
C ALA A 32 -20.19 -9.65 19.96
N ARG A 33 -21.10 -8.86 20.53
CA ARG A 33 -20.82 -7.95 21.64
C ARG A 33 -20.25 -8.82 22.75
N SER A 34 -18.95 -8.82 22.91
CA SER A 34 -18.27 -9.43 24.04
C SER A 34 -18.70 -8.67 25.29
N THR A 35 -19.64 -9.24 26.03
CA THR A 35 -19.82 -8.95 27.44
C THR A 35 -18.48 -9.17 28.12
N HIS A 36 -17.89 -8.08 28.58
CA HIS A 36 -16.69 -8.08 29.40
C HIS A 36 -17.11 -8.62 30.77
N ASP A 37 -16.86 -9.91 31.02
CA ASP A 37 -17.01 -10.49 32.34
C ASP A 37 -15.83 -10.01 33.21
N ASP A 38 -16.13 -9.06 34.10
CA ASP A 38 -15.25 -8.60 35.17
C ASP A 38 -15.00 -9.74 36.16
N HIS A 39 -14.00 -10.59 35.90
CA HIS A 39 -13.48 -11.48 36.92
C HIS A 39 -12.66 -10.70 37.95
N ALA A 40 -13.33 -10.37 39.05
CA ALA A 40 -12.70 -9.86 40.27
C ALA A 40 -11.68 -10.86 40.83
N PHE A 41 -10.40 -10.61 40.60
CA PHE A 41 -9.32 -11.29 41.30
C PHE A 41 -9.23 -10.75 42.74
N GLY A 42 -9.56 -11.62 43.71
CA GLY A 42 -9.44 -11.31 45.13
C GLY A 42 -7.97 -11.15 45.58
N PRO A 43 -7.67 -10.25 46.52
CA PRO A 43 -6.31 -10.03 46.99
C PRO A 43 -5.89 -11.10 48.01
N ALA A 44 -5.16 -12.12 47.56
CA ALA A 44 -4.36 -12.94 48.45
C ALA A 44 -3.07 -12.17 48.82
N ARG A 45 -3.10 -11.45 49.95
CA ARG A 45 -1.91 -10.83 50.55
C ARG A 45 -1.01 -11.91 51.14
N LEU A 46 0.16 -12.11 50.57
CA LEU A 46 1.30 -12.71 51.27
C LEU A 46 2.31 -11.62 51.65
N PRO A 47 2.74 -11.53 52.91
CA PRO A 47 3.81 -10.64 53.33
C PRO A 47 5.17 -11.26 52.98
N ALA A 48 5.90 -10.66 52.03
CA ALA A 48 7.30 -10.98 51.78
C ALA A 48 8.18 -9.79 52.23
N PRO A 49 9.08 -9.97 53.22
CA PRO A 49 10.04 -8.95 53.60
C PRO A 49 11.27 -8.97 52.68
N ALA A 50 11.74 -7.76 52.34
CA ALA A 50 13.12 -7.43 51.97
C ALA A 50 13.77 -8.12 50.74
N VAL A 51 13.29 -7.78 49.55
CA VAL A 51 14.15 -7.67 48.35
C VAL A 51 13.95 -6.27 47.79
N ARG A 52 14.61 -5.29 48.40
CA ARG A 52 14.41 -3.86 48.10
C ARG A 52 15.77 -3.16 48.05
N ALA A 53 16.47 -3.25 46.92
CA ALA A 53 17.47 -2.26 46.49
C ALA A 53 18.17 -2.60 45.15
N GLU A 54 17.52 -3.21 44.14
CA GLU A 54 18.20 -3.41 42.84
C GLU A 54 17.26 -3.48 41.62
N SER A 55 16.21 -2.67 41.61
CA SER A 55 15.21 -2.67 40.52
C SER A 55 14.71 -1.29 40.13
N ALA A 56 15.50 -0.23 40.35
CA ALA A 56 15.09 1.16 40.12
C ALA A 56 15.67 1.81 38.85
N ALA A 57 16.16 1.05 37.86
CA ALA A 57 16.89 1.64 36.72
C ALA A 57 16.50 1.10 35.32
N VAL A 58 15.41 0.35 35.17
CA VAL A 58 14.96 -0.19 33.86
C VAL A 58 13.50 0.16 33.60
N ASP A 59 13.13 1.44 33.68
CA ASP A 59 11.76 1.91 33.35
C ASP A 59 11.76 2.99 32.24
N GLY A 60 12.89 3.17 31.54
CA GLY A 60 13.12 4.34 30.67
C GLY A 60 12.83 4.20 29.17
N ASP A 61 12.77 2.98 28.61
CA ASP A 61 12.84 2.79 27.14
C ASP A 61 11.59 2.12 26.52
N ASP A 62 10.71 1.52 27.33
CA ASP A 62 9.54 0.79 26.83
C ASP A 62 8.46 1.72 26.23
N GLY A 63 8.35 2.95 26.75
CA GLY A 63 7.35 3.93 26.31
C GLY A 63 7.54 4.42 24.86
N ALA A 64 8.80 4.63 24.44
CA ALA A 64 9.13 5.08 23.09
C ALA A 64 8.83 3.97 22.06
N THR A 65 9.15 2.73 22.42
CA THR A 65 8.90 1.55 21.59
C THR A 65 7.40 1.30 21.41
N HIS A 66 6.61 1.39 22.50
CA HIS A 66 5.16 1.23 22.43
C HIS A 66 4.46 2.31 21.59
N ALA A 67 4.88 3.58 21.73
CA ALA A 67 4.34 4.68 20.92
C ALA A 67 4.65 4.49 19.42
N MET A 68 5.88 4.03 19.10
CA MET A 68 6.29 3.76 17.72
C MET A 68 5.50 2.60 17.10
N LEU A 69 5.30 1.50 17.84
CA LEU A 69 4.50 0.37 17.38
C LEU A 69 3.02 0.75 17.15
N ALA A 70 2.45 1.59 18.01
CA ALA A 70 1.07 2.05 17.86
C ALA A 70 0.86 2.96 16.63
N ALA A 71 1.90 3.67 16.17
CA ALA A 71 1.82 4.56 15.01
C ALA A 71 1.89 3.84 13.65
N LEU A 72 2.41 2.61 13.62
CA LEU A 72 2.65 1.85 12.38
C LEU A 72 1.37 1.57 11.55
N PRO A 73 0.21 1.19 12.12
CA PRO A 73 -1.00 0.96 11.34
C PRO A 73 -1.50 2.23 10.61
N GLN A 74 -1.38 3.39 11.27
CA GLN A 74 -1.77 4.66 10.67
C GLN A 74 -0.83 5.03 9.51
N ALA A 75 0.47 4.89 9.72
CA ALA A 75 1.47 5.14 8.69
C ALA A 75 1.24 4.27 7.44
N ASN A 76 0.93 2.98 7.64
CA ASN A 76 0.62 2.04 6.58
C ASN A 76 -0.66 2.42 5.81
N ALA A 77 -1.71 2.87 6.51
CA ALA A 77 -2.94 3.34 5.87
C ALA A 77 -2.69 4.59 5.00
N ILE A 78 -1.87 5.53 5.47
CA ILE A 78 -1.47 6.72 4.71
C ILE A 78 -0.68 6.31 3.46
N LEU A 79 0.33 5.44 3.61
CA LEU A 79 1.11 4.93 2.48
C LEU A 79 0.21 4.24 1.44
N ALA A 80 -0.72 3.40 1.88
CA ALA A 80 -1.66 2.73 0.98
C ALA A 80 -2.57 3.71 0.24
N GLY A 81 -3.10 4.72 0.93
CA GLY A 81 -3.94 5.77 0.32
C GLY A 81 -3.19 6.58 -0.73
N ASP A 82 -1.97 7.00 -0.43
CA ASP A 82 -1.13 7.76 -1.36
C ASP A 82 -0.76 6.96 -2.61
N ILE A 83 -0.45 5.66 -2.45
CA ILE A 83 -0.16 4.80 -3.60
C ILE A 83 -1.42 4.51 -4.42
N ALA A 84 -2.59 4.35 -3.78
CA ALA A 84 -3.84 4.22 -4.49
C ALA A 84 -4.14 5.43 -5.39
N ALA A 85 -3.78 6.65 -4.94
CA ALA A 85 -3.93 7.87 -5.74
C ALA A 85 -3.10 7.86 -7.04
N THR A 86 -2.02 7.07 -7.12
CA THR A 86 -1.23 6.92 -8.35
C THR A 86 -1.89 6.02 -9.41
N THR A 87 -3.02 5.37 -9.10
CA THR A 87 -3.73 4.48 -10.04
C THR A 87 -4.12 5.20 -11.35
N GLY A 88 -4.44 6.51 -11.28
CA GLY A 88 -4.75 7.31 -12.47
C GLY A 88 -3.60 7.35 -13.48
N VAL A 89 -2.34 7.42 -13.01
CA VAL A 89 -1.14 7.39 -13.85
C VAL A 89 -1.08 6.08 -14.63
N ARG A 90 -1.31 4.96 -13.94
CA ARG A 90 -1.29 3.62 -14.53
C ARG A 90 -2.33 3.47 -15.64
N VAL A 91 -3.55 3.96 -15.40
CA VAL A 91 -4.64 3.93 -16.39
C VAL A 91 -4.27 4.78 -17.60
N ALA A 92 -3.86 6.03 -17.39
CA ALA A 92 -3.49 6.95 -18.47
C ALA A 92 -2.33 6.40 -19.34
N LEU A 93 -1.29 5.84 -18.72
CA LEU A 93 -0.18 5.20 -19.45
C LEU A 93 -0.66 3.99 -20.26
N THR A 94 -1.53 3.16 -19.68
CA THR A 94 -2.10 1.98 -20.35
C THR A 94 -2.92 2.36 -21.57
N GLU A 95 -3.82 3.35 -21.44
CA GLU A 95 -4.64 3.86 -22.55
C GLU A 95 -3.79 4.47 -23.65
N CYS A 96 -2.76 5.24 -23.26
CA CYS A 96 -1.81 5.84 -24.18
C CYS A 96 -1.05 4.77 -24.97
N TYR A 97 -0.58 3.71 -24.31
CA TYR A 97 0.08 2.58 -24.97
C TYR A 97 -0.84 1.88 -25.98
N TYR A 98 -2.09 1.59 -25.62
CA TYR A 98 -3.04 0.96 -26.54
C TYR A 98 -3.43 1.87 -27.71
N THR A 99 -3.44 3.19 -27.51
CA THR A 99 -3.77 4.16 -28.55
C THR A 99 -2.60 4.40 -29.51
N GLN A 100 -1.37 4.50 -28.99
CA GLN A 100 -0.18 4.87 -29.76
C GLN A 100 0.65 3.67 -30.22
N GLY A 101 0.42 2.48 -29.65
CA GLY A 101 1.23 1.28 -29.90
C GLY A 101 2.64 1.35 -29.30
N ARG A 102 2.96 2.39 -28.53
CA ARG A 102 4.26 2.59 -27.85
C ARG A 102 4.06 3.37 -26.55
N TRP A 103 5.02 3.24 -25.63
CA TRP A 103 5.04 4.07 -24.43
C TRP A 103 5.35 5.53 -24.77
N PRO A 104 4.81 6.50 -24.01
CA PRO A 104 5.05 7.90 -24.27
C PRO A 104 6.49 8.31 -23.99
N ASP A 105 7.02 9.18 -24.84
CA ASP A 105 8.30 9.85 -24.61
C ASP A 105 8.19 10.93 -23.51
N THR A 106 6.99 11.52 -23.34
CA THR A 106 6.71 12.56 -22.34
C THR A 106 5.34 12.35 -21.67
N PRO A 107 5.20 12.65 -20.36
CA PRO A 107 3.91 12.57 -19.64
C PRO A 107 2.76 13.33 -20.32
N ALA A 108 3.07 14.53 -20.81
CA ALA A 108 2.10 15.44 -21.42
C ALA A 108 1.43 14.84 -22.67
N SER A 109 2.14 13.96 -23.41
CA SER A 109 1.59 13.28 -24.58
C SER A 109 0.43 12.32 -24.28
N CYS A 110 0.28 11.90 -23.02
CA CYS A 110 -0.84 11.11 -22.53
C CYS A 110 -1.79 11.91 -21.62
N GLY A 111 -1.68 13.24 -21.60
CA GLY A 111 -2.47 14.10 -20.72
C GLY A 111 -2.16 13.92 -19.23
N ILE A 112 -0.99 13.38 -18.89
CA ILE A 112 -0.57 13.20 -17.50
C ILE A 112 0.18 14.44 -17.05
N ASP A 113 -0.36 15.11 -16.03
CA ASP A 113 0.37 16.10 -15.23
C ASP A 113 0.94 15.41 -13.98
N PRO A 114 2.26 15.12 -13.94
CA PRO A 114 2.85 14.42 -12.80
C PRO A 114 2.78 15.22 -11.48
N ASP A 115 2.72 16.55 -11.56
CA ASP A 115 2.65 17.43 -10.39
C ASP A 115 1.28 17.41 -9.70
N ALA A 116 0.24 16.98 -10.41
CA ALA A 116 -1.10 16.79 -9.86
C ALA A 116 -1.19 15.63 -8.85
N TYR A 117 -0.21 14.73 -8.84
CA TYR A 117 -0.18 13.56 -7.95
C TYR A 117 0.66 13.86 -6.69
N ARG A 118 -0.01 14.34 -5.65
CA ARG A 118 0.58 14.62 -4.33
C ARG A 118 -0.29 14.09 -3.21
N GLY A 119 0.34 13.72 -2.10
CA GLY A 119 -0.31 13.12 -0.95
C GLY A 119 0.35 13.51 0.36
N GLN A 120 0.09 12.74 1.43
CA GLN A 120 0.70 13.02 2.73
C GLN A 120 2.19 12.61 2.76
N LEU A 121 2.52 11.48 2.16
CA LEU A 121 3.85 10.94 1.91
C LEU A 121 4.25 11.08 0.43
N LEU A 122 3.31 11.05 -0.52
CA LEU A 122 3.58 11.20 -1.95
C LEU A 122 4.04 12.63 -2.29
N GLU A 123 5.32 12.76 -2.58
CA GLU A 123 5.93 14.02 -2.99
C GLU A 123 5.65 14.33 -4.47
N ARG A 124 5.89 13.34 -5.33
CA ARG A 124 5.66 13.45 -6.78
C ARG A 124 5.61 12.08 -7.45
N VAL A 125 5.05 12.03 -8.66
CA VAL A 125 5.21 10.92 -9.59
C VAL A 125 6.24 11.29 -10.65
N ARG A 126 7.16 10.37 -10.97
CA ARG A 126 8.11 10.50 -12.07
C ARG A 126 7.86 9.39 -13.08
N ILE A 127 7.50 9.76 -14.31
CA ILE A 127 7.41 8.80 -15.41
C ILE A 127 8.80 8.65 -16.01
N GLU A 128 9.20 7.40 -16.25
CA GLU A 128 10.46 7.01 -16.87
C GLU A 128 10.20 6.45 -18.26
N ALA A 129 11.29 6.16 -18.98
CA ALA A 129 11.21 5.43 -20.25
C ALA A 129 10.53 4.06 -20.07
N ASP A 130 10.03 3.53 -21.19
CA ASP A 130 9.38 2.21 -21.26
C ASP A 130 8.06 2.11 -20.47
N GLY A 131 7.42 3.25 -20.21
CA GLY A 131 6.12 3.30 -19.50
C GLY A 131 6.21 3.03 -18.00
N ARG A 132 7.42 2.96 -17.45
CA ARG A 132 7.64 2.84 -16.01
C ARG A 132 7.26 4.14 -15.32
N TYR A 133 6.78 4.06 -14.09
CA TYR A 133 6.67 5.24 -13.23
C TYR A 133 7.09 4.97 -11.80
N VAL A 134 7.54 6.01 -11.13
CA VAL A 134 8.09 5.98 -9.78
C VAL A 134 7.30 6.96 -8.91
N ALA A 135 6.67 6.45 -7.87
CA ALA A 135 6.12 7.25 -6.78
C ALA A 135 7.25 7.60 -5.82
N VAL A 136 7.59 8.89 -5.72
CA VAL A 136 8.61 9.40 -4.80
C VAL A 136 7.93 9.82 -3.50
N LEU A 137 8.38 9.23 -2.39
CA LEU A 137 7.81 9.43 -1.07
C LEU A 137 8.77 10.22 -0.19
N ARG A 138 8.26 11.22 0.50
CA ARG A 138 8.98 11.94 1.57
C ARG A 138 8.89 11.18 2.88
N ALA A 139 9.83 11.44 3.79
CA ALA A 139 9.76 10.90 5.15
C ALA A 139 8.57 11.52 5.91
N GLY A 140 7.88 10.72 6.72
CA GLY A 140 6.73 11.18 7.50
C GLY A 140 5.99 10.04 8.19
N HIS A 141 5.26 10.35 9.26
CA HIS A 141 4.44 9.39 10.01
C HIS A 141 5.20 8.12 10.46
N GLY A 142 6.50 8.22 10.75
CA GLY A 142 7.34 7.08 11.12
C GLY A 142 7.87 6.24 9.95
N LEU A 143 7.55 6.61 8.70
CA LEU A 143 8.11 5.99 7.51
C LEU A 143 9.30 6.81 6.97
N PRO A 144 10.38 6.14 6.50
CA PRO A 144 11.47 6.81 5.82
C PRO A 144 11.04 7.31 4.43
N ALA A 145 11.78 8.28 3.89
CA ALA A 145 11.67 8.65 2.48
C ALA A 145 12.06 7.46 1.59
N GLY A 146 11.49 7.39 0.40
CA GLY A 146 11.70 6.23 -0.45
C GLY A 146 11.03 6.34 -1.81
N GLU A 147 11.08 5.25 -2.55
CA GLU A 147 10.45 5.17 -3.86
C GLU A 147 9.73 3.83 -4.06
N ILE A 148 8.61 3.87 -4.78
CA ILE A 148 7.88 2.68 -5.23
C ILE A 148 7.78 2.74 -6.74
N ARG A 149 8.22 1.68 -7.41
CA ARG A 149 8.32 1.58 -8.87
C ARG A 149 7.21 0.71 -9.42
N PHE A 150 6.65 1.16 -10.53
CA PHE A 150 5.60 0.46 -11.26
C PHE A 150 6.12 0.19 -12.67
N THR A 151 6.27 -1.08 -13.01
CA THR A 151 6.80 -1.52 -14.29
C THR A 151 5.72 -2.25 -15.08
N PRO A 152 5.36 -1.77 -16.27
CA PRO A 152 4.47 -2.52 -17.13
C PRO A 152 5.21 -3.66 -17.82
N THR A 153 4.54 -4.80 -17.94
CA THR A 153 4.99 -5.96 -18.72
C THR A 153 3.89 -6.30 -19.71
N SER A 154 4.24 -6.28 -21.00
CA SER A 154 3.32 -6.67 -22.07
C SER A 154 3.46 -8.15 -22.37
N SER A 155 2.33 -8.87 -22.41
CA SER A 155 2.25 -10.26 -22.86
C SER A 155 1.09 -10.38 -23.85
N GLY A 156 1.43 -10.27 -25.14
CA GLY A 156 0.44 -10.24 -26.22
C GLY A 156 -0.43 -8.98 -26.13
N THR A 157 -1.74 -9.16 -25.94
CA THR A 157 -2.70 -8.06 -25.83
C THR A 157 -2.90 -7.57 -24.39
N ALA A 158 -2.32 -8.24 -23.39
CA ALA A 158 -2.50 -7.91 -21.98
C ALA A 158 -1.29 -7.14 -21.44
N LEU A 159 -1.57 -6.05 -20.72
CA LEU A 159 -0.60 -5.35 -19.88
C LEU A 159 -0.76 -5.79 -18.43
N ARG A 160 0.34 -6.25 -17.82
CA ARG A 160 0.45 -6.50 -16.38
C ARG A 160 1.32 -5.41 -15.76
N TRP A 161 0.96 -4.96 -14.57
CA TRP A 161 1.76 -4.01 -13.82
C TRP A 161 2.41 -4.69 -12.63
N GLU A 162 3.73 -4.59 -12.56
CA GLU A 162 4.54 -5.04 -11.45
C GLU A 162 4.85 -3.88 -10.53
N CYS A 163 4.74 -4.08 -9.22
CA CYS A 163 5.11 -3.09 -8.22
C CYS A 163 6.33 -3.58 -7.44
N SER A 164 7.38 -2.78 -7.35
CA SER A 164 8.53 -3.07 -6.51
C SER A 164 9.07 -1.85 -5.79
N THR A 165 9.80 -2.06 -4.69
CA THR A 165 10.45 -0.97 -3.97
C THR A 165 11.78 -1.41 -3.35
N PRO A 166 12.82 -0.57 -3.42
CA PRO A 166 14.06 -0.79 -2.69
C PRO A 166 14.06 -0.17 -1.29
N SER A 167 13.03 0.59 -0.92
CA SER A 167 13.00 1.42 0.28
C SER A 167 12.27 0.79 1.46
N TYR A 168 11.32 -0.13 1.20
CA TYR A 168 10.44 -0.68 2.23
C TYR A 168 10.51 -2.22 2.24
N PRO A 169 11.32 -2.83 3.12
CA PRO A 169 11.46 -4.29 3.23
C PRO A 169 10.14 -5.02 3.47
N ASP A 170 9.26 -4.43 4.29
CA ASP A 170 7.95 -4.98 4.66
C ASP A 170 6.80 -4.52 3.76
N ILE A 171 7.08 -4.02 2.55
CA ILE A 171 6.04 -3.41 1.69
C ILE A 171 4.84 -4.33 1.43
N ALA A 172 5.07 -5.65 1.34
CA ALA A 172 4.02 -6.63 1.06
C ALA A 172 2.94 -6.69 2.16
N ARG A 173 3.25 -6.22 3.39
CA ARG A 173 2.26 -6.12 4.47
C ARG A 173 1.27 -4.97 4.25
N VAL A 174 1.70 -3.93 3.55
CA VAL A 174 0.91 -2.71 3.31
C VAL A 174 0.27 -2.74 1.92
N LEU A 175 1.04 -3.17 0.92
CA LEU A 175 0.66 -3.28 -0.48
C LEU A 175 0.97 -4.69 -0.96
N PRO A 176 0.03 -5.65 -0.86
CA PRO A 176 0.28 -7.06 -1.15
C PRO A 176 0.73 -7.36 -2.59
N ALA A 177 0.44 -6.47 -3.53
CA ALA A 177 0.88 -6.58 -4.93
C ALA A 177 2.31 -6.08 -5.17
N CYS A 178 2.94 -5.48 -4.17
CA CYS A 178 4.28 -4.93 -4.24
C CYS A 178 5.29 -5.87 -3.59
N ARG A 179 6.48 -5.96 -4.18
CA ARG A 179 7.60 -6.75 -3.66
C ARG A 179 8.78 -5.87 -3.28
N TYR A 180 9.51 -6.27 -2.24
CA TYR A 180 10.79 -5.64 -1.92
C TYR A 180 11.86 -6.15 -2.87
N GLU A 181 12.51 -5.22 -3.57
CA GLU A 181 13.67 -5.49 -4.41
C GLU A 181 14.80 -4.60 -3.92
N PRO A 182 15.70 -5.10 -3.06
CA PRO A 182 16.87 -4.33 -2.69
C PRO A 182 17.59 -3.98 -3.99
N ARG A 183 17.90 -2.69 -4.21
CA ARG A 183 18.76 -2.30 -5.34
C ARG A 183 19.98 -3.21 -5.24
N ALA A 184 20.14 -4.14 -6.17
CA ALA A 184 21.30 -5.01 -6.24
C ALA A 184 22.50 -4.08 -6.10
N SER A 185 23.15 -4.18 -4.93
CA SER A 185 24.04 -3.15 -4.39
C SER A 185 24.93 -2.69 -5.51
N ALA A 186 24.65 -1.47 -6.01
CA ALA A 186 25.13 -0.90 -7.27
C ALA A 186 26.28 -1.72 -7.81
N SER A 187 25.95 -2.73 -8.66
CA SER A 187 26.86 -3.76 -9.19
C SER A 187 28.28 -3.27 -9.05
N LEU A 188 28.94 -3.67 -7.95
CA LEU A 188 30.25 -3.15 -7.55
C LEU A 188 31.10 -3.18 -8.80
N ALA A 189 31.26 -2.01 -9.40
CA ALA A 189 32.11 -1.81 -10.55
C ALA A 189 33.46 -2.23 -10.03
N THR A 190 33.87 -3.45 -10.36
CA THR A 190 35.25 -3.86 -10.23
C THR A 190 35.97 -2.90 -11.17
N PRO A 191 36.72 -1.89 -10.68
CA PRO A 191 37.48 -1.06 -11.59
C PRO A 191 38.39 -2.03 -12.34
N ALA A 192 38.26 -2.06 -13.68
CA ALA A 192 39.15 -2.83 -14.51
C ALA A 192 40.58 -2.38 -14.19
N ARG A 193 41.35 -3.26 -13.55
CA ARG A 193 42.75 -3.04 -13.24
C ARG A 193 43.51 -3.12 -14.57
N THR A 194 43.64 -1.99 -15.25
CA THR A 194 44.58 -1.83 -16.37
C THR A 194 45.99 -1.92 -15.82
N GLY A 195 46.54 -3.13 -15.81
CA GLY A 195 47.97 -3.38 -15.62
C GLY A 195 48.74 -2.81 -16.80
N SER A 196 49.80 -2.08 -16.47
CA SER A 196 50.76 -1.43 -17.37
C SER A 196 51.79 -2.41 -17.90
#